data_AF-A0A2K3M5K0-F1
#
_entry.id   AF-A0A2K3M5K0-F1
#
_cell.length_a   1.000
_cell.length_b   1.000
_cell.length_c   1.000
_cell.angle_alpha   90.00
_cell.angle_beta   90.00
_cell.angle_gamma   90.00
#
_symmetry.space_group_name_H-M   'P 1'
#
loop_
_entity.id
_entity.type
_entity.pdbx_description
1 polymer ?
#
loop_
_entity_poly.entity_id
_entity_poly.type
_entity_poly.pdbx_seq_one_letter_code
_entity_poly.pdbx_strand_id
1 'polypeptide(L)'
;LFKQCHMSDNSGDSFELSLVGCKCIGAYVRNKKNQNQICWIWQKVRSHDDRGFQKFLDKVEYSEKSILRYERVYGQGFISTGGLETTKELVAKLELNPGQKVLDVGCGVGGGDFYMAENFDVEVVGVDLSINMISRAIERAIGLKYTVEFDCADCSKKTYTEKTYDVIYTRDAMLYIKLYPHSIGQTNIIQIILQVVETWRSTSNY
;
A
#
# COMPACT_ATOMS: atom_id res chain seq x y z
N LEU A 1 15.06 -10.05 12.98
CA LEU A 1 16.42 -9.47 13.00
C LEU A 1 16.46 -8.00 13.43
N PHE A 2 15.41 -7.46 14.06
CA PHE A 2 15.47 -6.15 14.75
C PHE A 2 14.67 -6.27 16.06
N LYS A 3 15.36 -6.10 17.20
CA LYS A 3 14.71 -6.03 18.52
C LYS A 3 14.15 -4.62 18.68
N GLN A 4 12.94 -4.49 19.22
CA GLN A 4 12.39 -3.18 19.60
C GLN A 4 13.41 -2.43 20.45
N CYS A 5 13.87 -1.28 19.96
CA CYS A 5 14.75 -0.40 20.72
C CYS A 5 13.85 0.57 21.50
N HIS A 6 13.78 0.38 22.81
CA HIS A 6 13.12 1.30 23.74
C HIS A 6 14.21 2.10 24.44
N MET A 7 14.15 3.42 24.34
CA MET A 7 15.08 4.33 25.00
C MET A 7 14.29 5.30 25.87
N SER A 8 14.65 5.42 27.15
CA SER A 8 14.12 6.45 28.04
C SER A 8 15.15 7.57 28.22
N ASP A 9 14.70 8.81 28.25
CA ASP A 9 15.52 9.93 28.71
C ASP A 9 15.36 10.19 30.22
N ASN A 10 16.20 11.08 30.75
CA ASN A 10 16.20 11.42 32.18
C ASN A 10 14.97 12.24 32.61
N SER A 11 14.14 12.68 31.66
CA SER A 11 12.87 13.39 31.89
C SER A 11 11.67 12.44 31.95
N GLY A 12 11.86 11.14 31.73
CA GLY A 12 10.79 10.14 31.72
C GLY A 12 10.10 9.96 30.37
N ASP A 13 10.57 10.64 29.31
CA ASP A 13 10.08 10.41 27.96
C ASP A 13 10.67 9.11 27.42
N SER A 14 9.80 8.24 26.89
CA SER A 14 10.19 7.02 26.21
C SER A 14 10.11 7.20 24.70
N PHE A 15 11.11 6.68 23.99
CA PHE A 15 11.21 6.69 22.54
C PHE A 15 11.34 5.28 22.00
N GLU A 16 10.82 5.08 20.79
CA GLU A 16 10.93 3.83 20.05
C GLU A 16 11.31 4.10 18.58
N LEU A 17 11.95 3.11 17.95
CA LEU A 17 12.14 3.13 16.50
C LEU A 17 10.88 2.60 15.82
N SER A 18 10.21 3.47 15.07
CA SER A 18 9.10 3.12 14.20
C SER A 18 9.63 2.78 12.82
N LEU A 19 9.20 1.66 12.25
CA LEU A 19 9.30 1.47 10.81
C LEU A 19 8.29 2.42 10.15
N VAL A 20 8.77 3.32 9.31
CA VAL A 20 7.94 4.34 8.62
C VAL A 20 7.99 4.21 7.10
N GLY A 21 8.72 3.21 6.60
CA GLY A 21 8.77 2.87 5.19
C GLY A 21 9.55 1.59 4.99
N CYS A 22 9.09 0.77 4.07
CA CYS A 22 9.79 -0.41 3.60
C CYS A 22 9.55 -0.48 2.10
N LYS A 23 10.61 -0.46 1.30
CA LYS A 23 10.50 -0.43 -0.17
C LYS A 23 11.59 -1.26 -0.83
N CYS A 24 11.29 -1.82 -2.00
CA CYS A 24 12.33 -2.33 -2.88
C CYS A 24 13.07 -1.16 -3.57
N ILE A 25 14.33 -1.40 -3.97
CA ILE A 25 15.11 -0.40 -4.70
C ILE A 25 14.78 -0.50 -6.20
N GLY A 26 13.97 0.45 -6.71
CA GLY A 26 13.51 0.45 -8.11
C GLY A 26 14.62 0.37 -9.16
N ALA A 27 15.82 0.86 -8.88
CA ALA A 27 16.97 0.69 -9.78
C ALA A 27 17.34 -0.79 -10.00
N TYR A 28 17.22 -1.63 -8.98
CA TYR A 28 17.47 -3.07 -9.09
C TYR A 28 16.29 -3.80 -9.73
N VAL A 29 15.05 -3.37 -9.43
CA VAL A 29 13.85 -3.89 -10.10
C VAL A 29 13.99 -3.71 -11.62
N ARG A 30 14.35 -2.50 -12.07
CA ARG A 30 14.49 -2.20 -13.51
C ARG A 30 15.71 -2.86 -14.16
N ASN A 31 16.90 -2.72 -13.56
CA ASN A 31 18.15 -3.14 -14.21
C ASN A 31 18.54 -4.60 -13.97
N LYS A 32 18.11 -5.17 -12.84
CA LYS A 32 18.49 -6.52 -12.41
C LYS A 32 17.32 -7.49 -12.35
N LYS A 33 16.09 -7.03 -12.66
CA LYS A 33 14.86 -7.82 -12.68
C LYS A 33 14.71 -8.67 -11.41
N ASN A 34 15.06 -8.07 -10.26
CA ASN A 34 14.86 -8.66 -8.95
C ASN A 34 14.53 -7.57 -7.93
N GLN A 35 13.86 -8.00 -6.86
CA GLN A 35 13.35 -7.12 -5.81
C GLN A 35 14.06 -7.33 -4.48
N ASN A 36 15.26 -7.93 -4.51
CA ASN A 36 15.94 -8.44 -3.32
C ASN A 36 16.70 -7.35 -2.56
N GLN A 37 16.76 -6.14 -3.12
CA GLN A 37 17.32 -4.97 -2.46
C GLN A 37 16.19 -4.20 -1.81
N ILE A 38 16.14 -4.27 -0.49
CA ILE A 38 15.08 -3.67 0.33
C ILE A 38 15.69 -2.57 1.19
N CYS A 39 15.01 -1.43 1.24
CA CYS A 39 15.32 -0.32 2.12
C CYS A 39 14.24 -0.21 3.18
N TRP A 40 14.68 -0.16 4.44
CA TRP A 40 13.82 0.12 5.59
C TRP A 40 14.14 1.52 6.12
N ILE A 41 13.10 2.33 6.29
CA ILE A 41 13.20 3.66 6.86
C ILE A 41 12.66 3.59 8.28
N TRP A 42 13.50 3.93 9.24
CA TRP A 42 13.14 3.96 10.65
C TRP A 42 13.18 5.40 11.16
N GLN A 43 12.17 5.79 11.92
CA GLN A 43 12.09 7.09 12.56
C GLN A 43 12.04 6.91 14.07
N LYS A 44 12.86 7.68 14.78
CA LYS A 44 12.72 7.83 16.23
C LYS A 44 11.42 8.58 16.50
N VAL A 45 10.50 7.95 17.21
CA VAL A 45 9.22 8.54 17.61
C VAL A 45 9.10 8.50 19.13
N ARG A 46 8.32 9.40 19.71
CA ARG A 46 7.93 9.27 21.11
C ARG A 46 6.97 8.09 21.22
N SER A 47 7.13 7.24 22.22
CA SER A 47 6.31 6.03 22.35
C SER A 47 4.81 6.33 22.58
N HIS A 48 4.49 7.59 22.92
CA HIS A 48 3.14 8.12 23.12
C HIS A 48 2.59 8.90 21.91
N ASP A 49 3.34 9.06 20.82
CA ASP A 49 2.81 9.66 19.58
C ASP A 49 1.69 8.78 18.97
N ASP A 50 0.68 9.42 18.36
CA ASP A 50 -0.52 8.75 17.84
C ASP A 50 -0.22 7.87 16.62
N ARG A 51 0.22 6.64 16.90
CA ARG A 51 0.24 5.49 15.99
C ARG A 51 -0.82 4.46 16.38
N GLY A 52 -1.85 4.90 17.09
CA GLY A 52 -2.91 4.01 17.59
C GLY A 52 -3.51 3.20 16.45
N PHE A 53 -3.72 3.84 15.29
CA PHE A 53 -4.35 3.19 14.15
C PHE A 53 -3.47 2.13 13.46
N GLN A 54 -2.21 2.44 13.11
CA GLN A 54 -1.30 1.43 12.54
C GLN A 54 -1.08 0.25 13.50
N LYS A 55 -0.84 0.54 14.79
CA LYS A 55 -0.69 -0.50 15.82
C LYS A 55 -1.97 -1.33 15.98
N PHE A 56 -3.15 -0.71 15.88
CA PHE A 56 -4.43 -1.40 15.89
C PHE A 56 -4.58 -2.34 14.69
N LEU A 57 -4.26 -1.85 13.48
CA LEU A 57 -4.27 -2.68 12.28
C LEU A 57 -3.33 -3.88 12.44
N ASP A 58 -2.06 -3.66 12.78
CA ASP A 58 -1.07 -4.75 12.83
C ASP A 58 -1.28 -5.73 14.00
N LYS A 59 -1.92 -5.33 15.09
CA LYS A 59 -2.11 -6.20 16.28
C LYS A 59 -3.50 -6.83 16.36
N VAL A 60 -4.52 -6.22 15.78
CA VAL A 60 -5.92 -6.62 15.95
C VAL A 60 -6.48 -7.12 14.63
N GLU A 61 -6.75 -6.22 13.69
CA GLU A 61 -7.46 -6.55 12.45
C GLU A 61 -6.59 -7.39 11.50
N TYR A 62 -5.35 -6.94 11.28
CA TYR A 62 -4.39 -7.50 10.33
C TYR A 62 -3.14 -8.04 11.04
N SER A 63 -3.36 -8.78 12.14
CA SER A 63 -2.34 -9.65 12.70
C SER A 63 -1.90 -10.72 11.68
N GLU A 64 -0.68 -11.26 11.79
CA GLU A 64 -0.21 -12.33 10.89
C GLU A 64 -1.20 -13.50 10.79
N LYS A 65 -1.79 -13.89 11.94
CA LYS A 65 -2.79 -14.96 12.01
C LYS A 65 -4.08 -14.57 11.29
N SER A 66 -4.55 -13.33 11.48
CA SER A 66 -5.74 -12.81 10.80
C SER A 66 -5.53 -12.81 9.28
N ILE A 67 -4.39 -12.30 8.82
CA ILE A 67 -4.02 -12.24 7.40
C ILE A 67 -4.07 -13.64 6.77
N LEU A 68 -3.42 -14.63 7.39
CA LEU A 68 -3.42 -16.02 6.89
C LEU A 68 -4.83 -16.61 6.85
N ARG A 69 -5.68 -16.28 7.83
CA ARG A 69 -7.07 -16.71 7.86
C ARG A 69 -7.88 -16.07 6.74
N TYR A 70 -7.69 -14.77 6.48
CA TYR A 70 -8.37 -14.08 5.39
C TYR A 70 -7.97 -14.64 4.03
N GLU A 71 -6.67 -14.86 3.77
CA GLU A 71 -6.23 -15.48 2.52
C GLU A 71 -6.81 -16.90 2.34
N ARG A 72 -6.99 -17.65 3.44
CA ARG A 72 -7.63 -18.97 3.38
C ARG A 72 -9.10 -18.90 2.97
N VAL A 73 -9.79 -17.81 3.31
CA VAL A 73 -11.21 -17.59 3.01
C VAL A 73 -11.41 -16.97 1.64
N TYR A 74 -10.67 -15.91 1.32
CA TYR A 74 -10.83 -15.11 0.11
C TYR A 74 -9.99 -15.60 -1.08
N GLY A 75 -8.95 -16.40 -0.81
CA GLY A 75 -8.02 -16.88 -1.82
C GLY A 75 -6.61 -16.35 -1.61
N GLN A 76 -5.63 -17.13 -2.07
CA GLN A 76 -4.21 -16.78 -1.96
C GLN A 76 -3.94 -15.42 -2.60
N GLY A 77 -3.32 -14.50 -1.85
CA GLY A 77 -3.04 -13.14 -2.29
C GLY A 77 -4.12 -12.11 -1.96
N PHE A 78 -5.26 -12.50 -1.40
CA PHE A 78 -6.42 -11.60 -1.24
C PHE A 78 -6.96 -11.57 0.19
N ILE A 79 -7.32 -10.37 0.65
CA ILE A 79 -7.87 -10.09 2.00
C ILE A 79 -9.31 -9.56 1.90
N SER A 80 -9.96 -9.82 0.77
CA SER A 80 -11.08 -9.01 0.31
C SER A 80 -12.01 -9.85 -0.55
N THR A 81 -13.29 -9.49 -0.55
CA THR A 81 -14.40 -10.34 -1.02
C THR A 81 -14.21 -10.82 -2.46
N GLY A 82 -14.48 -12.09 -2.72
CA GLY A 82 -14.41 -12.70 -4.06
C GLY A 82 -13.01 -12.87 -4.65
N GLY A 83 -11.96 -12.47 -3.92
CA GLY A 83 -10.58 -12.82 -4.26
C GLY A 83 -10.18 -12.43 -5.68
N LEU A 84 -9.57 -13.38 -6.40
CA LEU A 84 -9.10 -13.21 -7.77
C LEU A 84 -10.26 -12.97 -8.76
N GLU A 85 -11.41 -13.60 -8.59
CA GLU A 85 -12.52 -13.52 -9.54
C GLU A 85 -13.06 -12.09 -9.65
N THR A 86 -13.42 -11.49 -8.51
CA THR A 86 -13.86 -10.08 -8.48
C THR A 86 -12.73 -9.12 -8.88
N THR A 87 -11.47 -9.47 -8.59
CA THR A 87 -10.33 -8.67 -9.05
C THR A 87 -10.26 -8.63 -10.58
N LYS A 88 -10.44 -9.76 -11.25
CA LYS A 88 -10.51 -9.82 -12.72
C LYS A 88 -11.62 -8.94 -13.28
N GLU A 89 -12.81 -9.01 -12.70
CA GLU A 89 -13.97 -8.22 -13.13
C GLU A 89 -13.75 -6.71 -12.98
N LEU A 90 -13.16 -6.28 -11.86
CA LEU A 90 -12.88 -4.86 -11.61
C LEU A 90 -11.76 -4.34 -12.50
N VAL A 91 -10.65 -5.09 -12.60
CA VAL A 91 -9.48 -4.69 -13.41
C VAL A 91 -9.83 -4.64 -14.90
N ALA A 92 -10.71 -5.52 -15.39
CA ALA A 92 -11.18 -5.47 -16.77
C ALA A 92 -11.85 -4.13 -17.15
N LYS A 93 -12.40 -3.40 -16.18
CA LYS A 93 -13.02 -2.08 -16.38
C LYS A 93 -12.01 -0.93 -16.38
N LEU A 94 -10.77 -1.18 -15.98
CA LEU A 94 -9.72 -0.16 -15.93
C LEU A 94 -9.06 0.05 -17.30
N GLU A 95 -9.29 -0.84 -18.27
CA GLU A 95 -8.75 -0.76 -19.64
C GLU A 95 -7.23 -0.52 -19.64
N LEU A 96 -6.51 -1.25 -18.79
CA LEU A 96 -5.07 -1.09 -18.60
C LEU A 96 -4.30 -1.39 -19.90
N ASN A 97 -3.31 -0.55 -20.20
CA ASN A 97 -2.42 -0.68 -21.34
C ASN A 97 -0.97 -0.94 -20.88
N PRO A 98 -0.20 -1.77 -21.60
CA PRO A 98 1.21 -1.99 -21.31
C PRO A 98 2.00 -0.69 -21.13
N GLY A 99 2.85 -0.66 -20.10
CA GLY A 99 3.67 0.50 -19.74
C GLY A 99 2.97 1.57 -18.91
N GLN A 100 1.66 1.46 -18.65
CA GLN A 100 0.99 2.34 -17.69
C GLN A 100 1.48 2.11 -16.26
N LYS A 101 1.35 3.14 -15.43
CA LYS A 101 1.68 3.11 -14.02
C LYS A 101 0.44 3.19 -13.14
N VAL A 102 0.25 2.20 -12.29
CA VAL A 102 -0.89 2.06 -11.39
C VAL A 102 -0.47 2.33 -9.95
N LEU A 103 -1.24 3.13 -9.21
CA LEU A 103 -1.16 3.25 -7.76
C LEU A 103 -2.27 2.41 -7.11
N ASP A 104 -1.93 1.40 -6.31
CA ASP A 104 -2.90 0.69 -5.47
C ASP A 104 -2.87 1.24 -4.03
N VAL A 105 -4.01 1.75 -3.57
CA VAL A 105 -4.20 2.30 -2.22
C VAL A 105 -4.91 1.27 -1.34
N GLY A 106 -4.18 0.78 -0.33
CA GLY A 106 -4.57 -0.34 0.50
C GLY A 106 -4.32 -1.68 -0.19
N CYS A 107 -3.12 -1.85 -0.75
CA CYS A 107 -2.76 -3.01 -1.57
C CYS A 107 -2.73 -4.34 -0.80
N GLY A 108 -2.76 -4.31 0.54
CA GLY A 108 -2.72 -5.50 1.37
C GLY A 108 -1.50 -6.37 1.08
N VAL A 109 -1.73 -7.67 0.82
CA VAL A 109 -0.67 -8.67 0.58
C VAL A 109 -0.26 -8.81 -0.89
N GLY A 110 -0.71 -7.91 -1.77
CA GLY A 110 -0.18 -7.77 -3.13
C GLY A 110 -0.93 -8.49 -4.25
N GLY A 111 -1.99 -9.26 -3.97
CA GLY A 111 -2.60 -10.15 -4.98
C GLY A 111 -3.18 -9.43 -6.19
N GLY A 112 -3.78 -8.26 -5.98
CA GLY A 112 -4.27 -7.41 -7.08
C GLY A 112 -3.13 -6.82 -7.90
N ASP A 113 -2.08 -6.35 -7.23
CA ASP A 113 -0.90 -5.76 -7.87
C ASP A 113 -0.19 -6.75 -8.77
N PHE A 114 0.03 -7.97 -8.27
CA PHE A 114 0.66 -9.04 -9.05
C PHE A 114 -0.19 -9.42 -10.26
N TYR A 115 -1.50 -9.52 -10.08
CA TYR A 115 -2.42 -9.81 -11.18
C TYR A 115 -2.36 -8.73 -12.26
N MET A 116 -2.42 -7.45 -11.89
CA MET A 116 -2.35 -6.33 -12.83
C MET A 116 -1.01 -6.33 -13.58
N ALA A 117 0.11 -6.37 -12.85
CA ALA A 117 1.44 -6.31 -13.44
C ALA A 117 1.72 -7.49 -14.39
N GLU A 118 1.31 -8.71 -14.01
CA GLU A 118 1.53 -9.90 -14.82
C GLU A 118 0.68 -9.94 -16.09
N ASN A 119 -0.60 -9.54 -16.01
CA ASN A 119 -1.56 -9.76 -17.10
C ASN A 119 -1.67 -8.57 -18.06
N PHE A 120 -1.26 -7.38 -17.62
CA PHE A 120 -1.41 -6.14 -18.40
C PHE A 120 -0.08 -5.43 -18.69
N ASP A 121 1.05 -5.98 -18.23
CA ASP A 121 2.40 -5.40 -18.40
C ASP A 121 2.48 -3.94 -17.93
N VAL A 122 1.82 -3.66 -16.80
CA VAL A 122 1.83 -2.36 -16.12
C VAL A 122 2.83 -2.35 -14.97
N GLU A 123 3.29 -1.15 -14.60
CA GLU A 123 4.03 -0.93 -13.37
C GLU A 123 3.07 -0.64 -12.22
N VAL A 124 3.12 -1.41 -11.13
CA VAL A 124 2.23 -1.19 -9.98
C VAL A 124 3.01 -0.72 -8.76
N VAL A 125 2.50 0.33 -8.10
CA VAL A 125 2.99 0.80 -6.80
C VAL A 125 1.88 0.59 -5.78
N GLY A 126 2.05 -0.38 -4.89
CA GLY A 126 1.14 -0.66 -3.79
C GLY A 126 1.50 0.10 -2.52
N VAL A 127 0.52 0.74 -1.89
CA VAL A 127 0.69 1.43 -0.60
C VAL A 127 -0.29 0.86 0.42
N ASP A 128 0.21 0.48 1.59
CA ASP A 128 -0.62 0.03 2.71
C ASP A 128 -0.05 0.53 4.03
N LEU A 129 -0.92 0.79 5.00
CA LEU A 129 -0.49 1.26 6.32
C LEU A 129 0.03 0.11 7.19
N SER A 130 -0.44 -1.12 6.98
CA SER A 130 -0.04 -2.29 7.76
C SER A 130 1.36 -2.79 7.37
N ILE A 131 2.24 -2.87 8.37
CA ILE A 131 3.58 -3.43 8.19
C ILE A 131 3.49 -4.92 7.86
N ASN A 132 2.55 -5.63 8.50
CA ASN A 132 2.38 -7.07 8.28
C ASN A 132 1.96 -7.37 6.83
N MET A 133 1.06 -6.56 6.27
CA MET A 133 0.62 -6.67 4.88
C MET A 133 1.78 -6.45 3.90
N ILE A 134 2.45 -5.30 4.02
CA ILE A 134 3.56 -4.91 3.13
C ILE A 134 4.72 -5.88 3.22
N SER A 135 5.06 -6.37 4.41
CA SER A 135 6.15 -7.34 4.58
C SER A 135 5.89 -8.62 3.77
N ARG A 136 4.64 -9.11 3.75
CA ARG A 136 4.25 -10.28 2.97
C ARG A 136 4.20 -9.99 1.47
N ALA A 137 3.73 -8.81 1.09
CA ALA A 137 3.71 -8.39 -0.30
C ALA A 137 5.14 -8.32 -0.87
N ILE A 138 6.06 -7.68 -0.16
CA ILE A 138 7.49 -7.61 -0.53
C ILE A 138 8.11 -9.01 -0.60
N GLU A 139 7.86 -9.87 0.39
CA GLU A 139 8.38 -11.24 0.40
C GLU A 139 7.93 -12.02 -0.84
N ARG A 140 6.66 -11.89 -1.24
CA ARG A 140 6.11 -12.55 -2.44
C ARG A 140 6.64 -11.99 -3.74
N ALA A 141 7.04 -10.73 -3.73
CA ALA A 141 7.53 -10.04 -4.90
C ALA A 141 8.98 -10.42 -5.26
N ILE A 142 9.69 -11.07 -4.34
CA ILE A 142 11.03 -11.61 -4.56
C ILE A 142 11.02 -12.61 -5.72
N GLY A 143 11.84 -12.35 -6.74
CA GLY A 143 12.01 -13.24 -7.89
C GLY A 143 10.96 -13.10 -9.00
N LEU A 144 9.96 -12.22 -8.83
CA LEU A 144 9.01 -11.92 -9.90
C LEU A 144 9.66 -11.11 -11.02
N LYS A 145 9.21 -11.35 -12.26
CA LYS A 145 9.77 -10.73 -13.47
C LYS A 145 9.10 -9.41 -13.87
N TYR A 146 7.94 -9.13 -13.31
CA TYR A 146 7.14 -7.93 -13.55
C TYR A 146 7.39 -6.84 -12.50
N THR A 147 7.02 -5.61 -12.82
CA THR A 147 7.39 -4.41 -12.06
C THR A 147 6.32 -4.08 -11.02
N VAL A 148 6.57 -4.49 -9.78
CA VAL A 148 5.75 -4.13 -8.63
C VAL A 148 6.64 -3.56 -7.53
N GLU A 149 6.23 -2.43 -6.94
CA GLU A 149 6.89 -1.81 -5.80
C GLU A 149 5.87 -1.65 -4.66
N PHE A 150 6.29 -1.89 -3.42
CA PHE A 150 5.44 -1.72 -2.24
C PHE A 150 6.03 -0.68 -1.29
N ASP A 151 5.15 0.09 -0.65
CA ASP A 151 5.52 1.08 0.36
C ASP A 151 4.58 1.01 1.57
N CYS A 152 5.18 0.95 2.76
CA CYS A 152 4.45 1.00 4.02
C CYS A 152 4.26 2.46 4.44
N ALA A 153 3.09 3.03 4.16
CA ALA A 153 2.81 4.44 4.42
C ALA A 153 1.33 4.71 4.71
N ASP A 154 1.08 5.77 5.48
CA ASP A 154 -0.25 6.37 5.59
C ASP A 154 -0.55 7.15 4.30
N CYS A 155 -1.39 6.58 3.42
CA CYS A 155 -1.74 7.18 2.13
C CYS A 155 -2.36 8.59 2.27
N SER A 156 -2.97 8.92 3.42
CA SER A 156 -3.54 10.25 3.67
C SER A 156 -2.48 11.33 3.91
N LYS A 157 -1.27 10.91 4.34
CA LYS A 157 -0.13 11.78 4.67
C LYS A 157 0.98 11.72 3.64
N LYS A 158 0.99 10.68 2.80
CA LYS A 158 2.00 10.49 1.76
C LYS A 158 1.82 11.53 0.65
N THR A 159 2.92 12.17 0.28
CA THR A 159 2.96 13.03 -0.91
C THR A 159 3.18 12.18 -2.14
N TYR A 160 2.35 12.39 -3.16
CA TYR A 160 2.48 11.77 -4.47
C TYR A 160 2.94 12.83 -5.47
N THR A 161 3.83 12.44 -6.38
CA THR A 161 4.23 13.33 -7.47
C THR A 161 3.07 13.46 -8.45
N GLU A 162 2.71 14.70 -8.80
CA GLU A 162 1.64 14.96 -9.76
C GLU A 162 1.92 14.25 -11.11
N LYS A 163 0.85 13.82 -11.79
CA LYS A 163 0.91 13.22 -13.14
C LYS A 163 1.87 12.04 -13.26
N THR A 164 2.03 11.27 -12.17
CA THR A 164 2.92 10.09 -12.14
C THR A 164 2.19 8.79 -12.41
N TYR A 165 0.90 8.70 -12.07
CA TYR A 165 0.11 7.48 -12.19
C TYR A 165 -0.98 7.70 -13.24
N ASP A 166 -1.12 6.72 -14.14
CA ASP A 166 -2.16 6.69 -15.15
C ASP A 166 -3.49 6.21 -14.55
N VAL A 167 -3.41 5.26 -13.61
CA VAL A 167 -4.57 4.66 -12.95
C VAL A 167 -4.35 4.58 -11.45
N ILE A 168 -5.44 4.79 -10.70
CA ILE A 168 -5.44 4.68 -9.24
C ILE A 168 -6.53 3.70 -8.87
N TYR A 169 -6.08 2.62 -8.26
CA TYR A 169 -6.89 1.49 -7.85
C TYR A 169 -6.97 1.47 -6.33
N THR A 170 -8.13 1.09 -5.81
CA THR A 170 -8.29 0.79 -4.39
C THR A 170 -9.42 -0.21 -4.27
N ARG A 171 -9.28 -1.15 -3.34
CA ARG A 171 -10.31 -2.14 -3.10
C ARG A 171 -10.45 -2.44 -1.62
N ASP A 172 -11.67 -2.25 -1.09
CA ASP A 172 -12.05 -2.47 0.31
C ASP A 172 -11.15 -1.78 1.36
N ALA A 173 -10.35 -0.78 0.96
CA ALA A 173 -9.45 -0.05 1.86
C ALA A 173 -10.00 1.32 2.28
N MET A 174 -10.83 1.94 1.43
CA MET A 174 -11.39 3.29 1.66
C MET A 174 -12.18 3.42 2.97
N LEU A 175 -12.75 2.33 3.47
CA LEU A 175 -13.47 2.30 4.75
C LEU A 175 -12.60 2.58 5.98
N TYR A 176 -11.27 2.51 5.84
CA TYR A 176 -10.31 2.82 6.90
C TYR A 176 -9.73 4.24 6.84
N ILE A 177 -9.97 4.96 5.74
CA ILE A 177 -9.37 6.28 5.51
C ILE A 177 -10.30 7.34 6.08
N LYS A 178 -9.89 7.97 7.19
CA LYS A 178 -10.56 9.16 7.71
C LYS A 178 -10.17 10.38 6.86
N LEU A 179 -11.09 10.80 5.99
CA LEU A 179 -10.94 12.02 5.21
C LEU A 179 -11.17 13.23 6.13
N TYR A 180 -10.09 13.86 6.57
CA TYR A 180 -10.16 15.17 7.21
C TYR A 180 -10.02 16.26 6.13
N PRO A 181 -10.94 17.24 6.06
CA PRO A 181 -10.75 18.39 5.19
C PRO A 181 -9.59 19.23 5.73
N HIS A 182 -8.39 19.06 5.17
CA HIS A 182 -7.25 19.92 5.47
C HIS A 182 -6.70 20.62 4.21
N SER A 183 -6.44 21.91 4.40
CA SER A 183 -5.57 22.87 3.70
C SER A 183 -5.40 22.73 2.18
N ILE A 184 -5.95 23.72 1.47
CA ILE A 184 -5.71 24.04 0.06
C ILE A 184 -4.19 24.08 -0.20
N GLY A 185 -3.68 23.25 -1.12
CA GLY A 185 -2.33 23.40 -1.70
C GLY A 185 -1.41 22.18 -1.73
N GLN A 186 -1.81 21.00 -1.25
CA GLN A 186 -1.08 19.74 -1.46
C GLN A 186 -1.98 18.70 -2.12
N THR A 187 -1.51 18.09 -3.20
CA THR A 187 -2.15 16.91 -3.82
C THR A 187 -2.03 15.72 -2.88
N ASN A 188 -2.98 15.63 -1.96
CA ASN A 188 -3.19 14.48 -1.11
C ASN A 188 -4.09 13.46 -1.83
N ILE A 189 -4.14 12.23 -1.32
CA ILE A 189 -4.99 11.16 -1.86
C ILE A 189 -6.47 11.60 -1.98
N ILE A 190 -6.90 12.59 -1.19
CA ILE A 190 -8.24 13.17 -1.23
C ILE A 190 -8.49 13.92 -2.53
N GLN A 191 -7.57 14.80 -2.97
CA GLN A 191 -7.69 15.47 -4.28
C GLN A 191 -7.69 14.46 -5.42
N ILE A 192 -6.86 13.44 -5.30
CA ILE A 192 -6.76 12.36 -6.28
C ILE A 192 -8.08 11.55 -6.37
N ILE A 193 -8.64 11.14 -5.23
CA ILE A 193 -9.90 10.40 -5.17
C ILE A 193 -11.07 11.28 -5.60
N LEU A 194 -11.09 12.56 -5.21
CA LEU A 194 -12.09 13.53 -5.68
C LEU A 194 -12.02 13.70 -7.20
N GLN A 195 -10.82 13.78 -7.77
CA GLN A 195 -10.63 13.89 -9.20
C GLN A 195 -11.06 12.61 -9.94
N VAL A 196 -10.85 11.42 -9.36
CA VAL A 196 -11.37 10.14 -9.89
C VAL A 196 -12.89 10.08 -9.79
N VAL A 197 -13.49 10.48 -8.67
CA VAL A 197 -14.95 10.51 -8.47
C VAL A 197 -15.62 11.55 -9.37
N GLU A 198 -15.01 12.72 -9.55
CA GLU A 198 -15.47 13.78 -10.45
C GLU A 198 -15.32 13.36 -11.91
N THR A 199 -14.21 12.72 -12.27
CA THR A 199 -14.01 12.16 -13.62
C THR A 199 -15.06 11.08 -13.90
N TRP A 200 -15.30 10.16 -12.95
CA TRP A 200 -16.34 9.14 -13.06
C TRP A 200 -17.75 9.73 -13.16
N ARG A 201 -18.06 10.78 -12.39
CA ARG A 201 -19.33 11.54 -12.52
C ARG A 201 -19.46 12.26 -13.85
N SER A 202 -18.36 12.74 -14.43
CA SER A 202 -18.37 13.45 -15.71
C SER A 202 -18.47 12.53 -16.92
N THR A 203 -18.02 11.27 -16.81
CA THR A 203 -18.06 10.28 -17.88
C THR A 203 -19.22 9.28 -17.76
N SER A 204 -19.84 9.18 -16.58
CA SER A 204 -21.08 8.40 -16.37
C SER A 204 -22.28 9.31 -16.60
N ASN A 205 -23.06 9.06 -17.66
CA ASN A 205 -24.31 9.77 -17.96
C ASN A 205 -25.47 9.37 -17.00
N TYR A 206 -25.27 9.47 -15.68
CA TYR A 206 -26.29 9.28 -14.66
C TYR A 206 -26.35 10.46 -13.70
#